data_AF-A0A6V7LBJ1-F1
#
_entry.id   AF-A0A6V7LBJ1-F1
#
_cell.length_a   1.000
_cell.length_b   1.000
_cell.length_c   1.000
_cell.angle_alpha   90.00
_cell.angle_beta   90.00
_cell.angle_gamma   90.00
#
_symmetry.space_group_name_H-M   'P 1'
#
loop_
_entity.id
_entity.type
_entity.pdbx_description
1 polymer ?
#
loop_
_entity_poly.entity_id
_entity_poly.type
_entity_poly.pdbx_seq_one_letter_code
_entity_poly.pdbx_strand_id
1 'polypeptide(L)' 'ILGVDFTNDPRVIAQQAKMTAINSCIEMDITGQICADSLGYKMYSGVGGQLDFLRGASNCMDGRGKAIVAFPSVTSC' A
#
# COMPACT_ATOMS: atom_id res chain seq x y z
N ILE A 1 19.65 8.56 -7.98
CA ILE A 1 18.50 7.88 -7.34
C ILE A 1 17.98 8.83 -6.28
N LEU A 2 16.68 9.11 -6.25
CA LEU A 2 16.05 9.99 -5.25
C LEU A 2 15.97 9.24 -3.91
N GLY A 3 16.10 9.97 -2.79
CA GLY A 3 15.99 9.37 -1.45
C GLY A 3 14.56 8.92 -1.13
N VAL A 4 14.43 7.98 -0.19
CA VAL A 4 13.12 7.41 0.22
C VAL A 4 12.18 8.51 0.73
N ASP A 5 12.72 9.52 1.41
CA ASP A 5 11.94 10.65 1.94
C ASP A 5 11.25 11.47 0.84
N PHE A 6 11.79 11.44 -0.38
CA PHE A 6 11.18 12.10 -1.53
C PHE A 6 10.25 11.16 -2.30
N THR A 7 10.69 9.92 -2.57
CA THR A 7 9.92 8.97 -3.37
C THR A 7 8.67 8.47 -2.65
N ASN A 8 8.72 8.34 -1.33
CA ASN A 8 7.62 7.87 -0.51
C ASN A 8 6.82 9.03 0.11
N ASP A 9 7.15 10.31 -0.13
CA ASP A 9 6.28 11.38 0.36
C ASP A 9 4.92 11.29 -0.35
N PRO A 10 3.80 11.07 0.38
CA PRO A 10 2.46 11.02 -0.22
C PRO A 10 2.12 12.25 -1.05
N ARG A 11 2.70 13.42 -0.73
CA ARG A 11 2.51 14.69 -1.46
C ARG A 11 3.20 14.67 -2.82
N VAL A 12 4.36 14.03 -2.92
CA VAL A 12 5.09 13.86 -4.18
C VAL A 12 4.38 12.81 -5.03
N ILE A 13 3.94 11.71 -4.41
CA ILE A 13 3.17 10.66 -5.08
C ILE A 13 1.84 11.21 -5.64
N ALA A 14 1.14 12.04 -4.87
CA ALA A 14 -0.12 12.66 -5.28
C ALA A 14 -0.01 13.60 -6.50
N GLN A 15 1.20 14.08 -6.83
CA GLN A 15 1.45 14.88 -8.02
C GLN A 15 1.50 14.07 -9.32
N GLN A 16 1.65 12.74 -9.24
CA GLN A 16 1.68 11.89 -10.42
C GLN A 16 0.27 11.75 -11.02
N ALA A 17 0.14 12.00 -12.32
CA ALA A 17 -1.13 11.85 -13.02
C ALA A 17 -1.57 10.37 -13.09
N LYS A 18 -2.83 10.08 -12.77
CA LYS A 18 -3.41 8.73 -12.74
C LYS A 18 -2.61 7.74 -11.88
N MET A 19 -2.07 8.19 -10.75
CA MET A 19 -1.22 7.37 -9.88
C MET A 19 -1.93 6.08 -9.43
N THR A 20 -1.36 4.91 -9.75
CA THR A 20 -1.90 3.61 -9.36
C THR A 20 -0.91 2.91 -8.43
N ALA A 21 -1.28 2.76 -7.16
CA ALA A 21 -0.51 2.00 -6.17
C ALA A 21 -1.07 0.58 -6.06
N ILE A 22 -0.24 -0.43 -6.30
CA ILE A 22 -0.61 -1.84 -6.19
C ILE A 22 0.27 -2.48 -5.12
N ASN A 23 -0.37 -3.08 -4.13
CA ASN A 23 0.26 -3.62 -2.95
C ASN A 23 -0.33 -4.98 -2.58
N SER A 24 0.44 -5.83 -1.91
CA SER A 24 0.00 -7.15 -1.44
C SER A 24 -0.07 -7.21 0.07
N CYS A 25 -0.98 -8.01 0.59
CA CYS A 25 -1.08 -8.29 2.03
C CYS A 25 -1.15 -9.79 2.30
N ILE A 26 -0.97 -10.16 3.56
CA ILE A 26 -1.07 -11.55 4.01
C ILE A 26 -2.53 -11.87 4.29
N GLU A 27 -3.21 -11.00 5.03
CA GLU A 27 -4.62 -11.15 5.41
C GLU A 27 -5.33 -9.80 5.49
N MET A 28 -6.66 -9.86 5.38
CA MET A 28 -7.56 -8.73 5.53
C MET A 28 -8.75 -9.14 6.38
N ASP A 29 -9.16 -8.29 7.31
CA ASP A 29 -10.36 -8.51 8.11
C ASP A 29 -11.63 -7.95 7.45
N ILE A 30 -12.80 -8.30 8.00
CA ILE A 30 -14.09 -7.83 7.49
C ILE A 30 -14.32 -6.31 7.68
N THR A 31 -13.51 -5.65 8.50
CA THR A 31 -13.52 -4.20 8.67
C THR A 31 -12.66 -3.48 7.63
N GLY A 32 -11.88 -4.23 6.83
CA GLY A 32 -10.96 -3.72 5.83
C GLY A 32 -9.56 -3.41 6.37
N GLN A 33 -9.22 -3.84 7.59
CA GLN A 33 -7.85 -3.73 8.08
C GLN A 33 -6.97 -4.74 7.36
N ILE A 34 -5.78 -4.27 6.99
CA ILE A 34 -4.81 -5.03 6.22
C ILE A 34 -3.63 -5.36 7.12
N CYS A 35 -3.28 -6.65 7.21
CA CYS A 35 -2.04 -7.09 7.82
C CYS A 35 -1.10 -7.61 6.72
N ALA A 36 0.00 -6.89 6.49
CA ALA A 36 1.02 -7.24 5.50
C ALA A 36 2.35 -7.71 6.12
N ASP A 37 2.53 -7.48 7.42
CA ASP A 37 3.83 -7.63 8.08
C ASP A 37 3.94 -8.89 8.92
N SER A 38 2.82 -9.37 9.46
CA SER A 38 2.82 -10.47 10.42
C SER A 38 1.63 -11.40 10.21
N LEU A 39 1.82 -12.66 10.58
CA LEU A 39 0.74 -13.61 10.77
C LEU A 39 0.71 -13.96 12.26
N GLY A 40 -0.31 -13.46 12.96
CA GLY A 40 -0.32 -13.46 14.43
C GLY A 40 0.89 -12.76 15.02
N TYR A 41 1.64 -13.44 15.89
CA TYR A 41 2.85 -12.91 16.55
C TYR A 41 4.14 -13.12 15.75
N LYS A 42 4.07 -13.75 14.57
CA LYS A 42 5.26 -14.01 13.74
C LYS A 42 5.37 -12.94 12.66
N MET A 43 6.50 -12.25 12.64
CA MET A 43 6.82 -11.26 11.61
C MET A 43 7.30 -11.97 10.34
N TYR A 44 6.69 -11.60 9.21
CA TYR A 44 6.98 -12.09 7.85
C TYR A 44 7.56 -10.99 6.95
N SER A 45 7.17 -9.73 7.19
CA SER A 45 7.65 -8.53 6.50
C SER A 45 7.74 -7.37 7.51
N GLY A 46 8.29 -6.23 7.08
CA GLY A 46 8.29 -4.98 7.84
C GLY A 46 7.30 -3.96 7.28
N VAL A 47 6.84 -3.04 8.15
CA VAL A 47 5.81 -2.00 7.93
C VAL A 47 5.92 -1.26 6.59
N GLY A 48 7.14 -1.11 6.07
CA GLY A 48 7.39 -0.65 4.70
C GLY A 48 6.79 0.72 4.36
N GLY A 49 6.79 1.06 3.06
CA GLY A 49 6.19 2.29 2.51
C GLY A 49 4.78 2.09 1.95
N GLN A 50 4.15 0.96 2.26
CA GLN A 50 2.92 0.52 1.61
C GLN A 50 1.79 1.53 1.78
N LEU A 51 1.67 2.06 3.00
CA LEU A 51 0.69 3.07 3.38
C LEU A 51 0.94 4.41 2.67
N ASP A 52 2.19 4.76 2.38
CA ASP A 52 2.54 6.01 1.74
C ASP A 52 2.04 6.05 0.29
N PHE A 53 2.25 4.96 -0.45
CA PHE A 53 1.75 4.82 -1.82
C PHE A 53 0.23 4.73 -1.88
N LEU A 54 -0.42 4.02 -0.96
CA LEU A 54 -1.89 3.96 -0.90
C LEU A 54 -2.47 5.35 -0.62
N ARG A 55 -1.91 6.10 0.33
CA ARG A 55 -2.32 7.47 0.64
C ARG A 55 -2.06 8.44 -0.51
N GLY A 56 -0.88 8.37 -1.12
CA GLY A 56 -0.50 9.22 -2.24
C GLY A 56 -1.37 8.97 -3.48
N ALA A 57 -1.70 7.72 -3.78
CA ALA A 57 -2.62 7.37 -4.86
C ALA A 57 -4.06 7.79 -4.55
N SER A 58 -4.53 7.60 -3.31
CA SER A 58 -5.87 8.04 -2.89
C SER A 58 -6.03 9.55 -2.92
N ASN A 59 -4.97 10.31 -2.62
CA ASN A 59 -4.96 11.77 -2.60
C ASN A 59 -4.44 12.39 -3.90
N CYS A 60 -4.38 11.61 -4.98
CA CYS A 60 -3.88 12.07 -6.26
C CYS A 60 -4.65 13.31 -6.74
N MET A 61 -3.94 14.38 -7.11
CA MET A 61 -4.52 15.70 -7.39
C MET A 61 -5.48 15.70 -8.59
N ASP A 62 -5.30 14.76 -9.53
CA ASP A 62 -6.16 14.65 -10.70
C ASP A 62 -7.45 13.84 -10.43
N GLY A 63 -7.63 13.33 -9.21
CA GLY A 63 -8.79 12.56 -8.78
C GLY A 63 -8.94 11.18 -9.43
N ARG A 64 -7.95 10.74 -10.22
CA ARG A 64 -7.98 9.47 -10.96
C ARG A 64 -7.01 8.43 -10.40
N GLY A 65 -6.46 8.69 -9.22
CA GLY A 65 -5.57 7.76 -8.55
C GLY A 65 -6.31 6.51 -8.06
N LYS A 66 -5.59 5.40 -7.97
CA LYS A 66 -6.11 4.09 -7.58
C LYS A 66 -5.20 3.44 -6.55
N ALA A 67 -5.78 3.11 -5.41
CA ALA A 67 -5.14 2.31 -4.37
C ALA A 67 -5.69 0.88 -4.46
N ILE A 68 -4.84 -0.08 -4.81
CA ILE A 68 -5.22 -1.48 -5.03
C ILE A 68 -4.42 -2.35 -4.08
N VAL A 69 -5.12 -3.22 -3.37
CA VAL A 69 -4.54 -4.25 -2.52
C VAL A 69 -4.99 -5.61 -3.06
N ALA A 70 -4.03 -6.45 -3.41
CA ALA A 70 -4.26 -7.74 -4.07
C ALA A 70 -3.59 -8.87 -3.29
N PHE A 71 -4.38 -9.88 -2.94
CA PHE A 71 -3.93 -11.06 -2.20
C PHE A 71 -4.82 -12.27 -2.57
N PRO A 72 -4.30 -13.51 -2.45
CA PRO A 72 -5.11 -14.71 -2.64
C PRO A 72 -6.26 -14.77 -1.64
N SER A 73 -7.46 -15.20 -2.07
CA SER A 73 -8.62 -15.34 -1.17
C SER A 73 -8.47 -16.48 -0.16
N VAL A 74 -7.59 -17.45 -0.45
CA VAL A 74 -7.26 -18.57 0.41
C VAL A 74 -5.75 -18.80 0.36
N THR A 75 -5.16 -19.16 1.49
CA THR A 75 -3.79 -19.66 1.55
C THR A 75 -3.82 -21.16 1.36
N SER A 76 -3.04 -21.69 0.42
CA SER A 76 -2.77 -23.12 0.32
C SER A 76 -1.86 -23.50 1.49
N CYS A 77 -2.47 -24.01 2.57
CA CYS A 77 -1.76 -24.79 3.59
C CYS A 77 -1.34 -26.15 3.04
#